data_AF-A0A284VPH1-F1
#
_entry.id   AF-A0A284VPH1-F1
#
_cell.length_a   1.000
_cell.length_b   1.000
_cell.length_c   1.000
_cell.angle_alpha   90.00
_cell.angle_beta   90.00
_cell.angle_gamma   90.00
#
_symmetry.space_group_name_H-M   'P 1'
#
loop_
_entity.id
_entity.type
_entity.pdbx_description
1 polymer ?
#
loop_
_entity_poly.entity_id
_entity_poly.type
_entity_poly.pdbx_seq_one_letter_code
_entity_poly.pdbx_strand_id
1 'polypeptide(L)'
;MENSDIKKYDLIVIGTGSGMNYVGTILETNPGFKIAVIDKDEPGGICLTRGCIPSKLLLYPAELIRTIGTAGKFGIDVELKNVDFNYIMDRMRSIISEDIESIRIGLSSDPNIDYYHDIAEFVSPYTMKVGAMTITSKMIFLCTGSKTIIPQVKGLEEAGYLTSDTVLEMTKLSASIAIIGGGYIAAEYGHFSPQWVLK
;
A
#
# COMPACT_ATOMS: atom_id res chain seq x y z
N MET A 1 -34.46 -11.00 -20.21
CA MET A 1 -33.83 -11.35 -18.93
C MET A 1 -32.70 -12.30 -19.27
N GLU A 2 -31.50 -11.78 -19.50
CA GLU A 2 -30.32 -12.60 -19.76
C GLU A 2 -30.01 -13.39 -18.50
N ASN A 3 -29.90 -14.71 -18.65
CA ASN A 3 -29.42 -15.60 -17.61
C ASN A 3 -27.92 -15.30 -17.45
N SER A 4 -27.56 -14.34 -16.60
CA SER A 4 -26.16 -14.14 -16.25
C SER A 4 -25.74 -15.32 -15.39
N ASP A 5 -25.05 -16.29 -15.97
CA ASP A 5 -24.54 -17.45 -15.23
C ASP A 5 -23.70 -16.97 -14.04
N ILE A 6 -24.19 -17.22 -12.83
CA ILE A 6 -23.51 -16.85 -11.58
C ILE A 6 -22.35 -17.83 -11.40
N LYS A 7 -21.12 -17.33 -11.43
CA LYS A 7 -19.94 -18.17 -11.23
C LYS A 7 -19.76 -18.47 -9.74
N LYS A 8 -19.63 -19.76 -9.40
CA LYS A 8 -19.53 -20.22 -8.02
C LYS A 8 -18.09 -20.52 -7.63
N TYR A 9 -17.71 -20.11 -6.43
CA TYR A 9 -16.40 -20.34 -5.83
C TYR A 9 -16.53 -21.05 -4.49
N ASP A 10 -15.44 -21.67 -4.04
CA ASP A 10 -15.32 -22.21 -2.69
C ASP A 10 -15.01 -21.08 -1.70
N LEU A 11 -14.24 -20.07 -2.12
CA LEU A 11 -13.91 -18.88 -1.34
C LEU A 11 -13.88 -17.64 -2.23
N ILE A 12 -14.44 -16.54 -1.74
CA ILE A 12 -14.24 -15.20 -2.30
C ILE A 12 -13.40 -14.39 -1.31
N VAL A 13 -12.33 -13.75 -1.79
CA VAL A 13 -11.45 -12.89 -0.99
C VAL A 13 -11.48 -11.49 -1.58
N ILE A 14 -11.74 -10.48 -0.74
CA ILE A 14 -11.77 -9.08 -1.16
C ILE A 14 -10.59 -8.34 -0.53
N GLY A 15 -9.64 -7.92 -1.35
CA GLY A 15 -8.41 -7.26 -0.97
C GLY A 15 -7.22 -8.22 -0.91
N THR A 16 -6.10 -7.78 -1.46
CA THR A 16 -4.83 -8.52 -1.56
C THR A 16 -3.78 -8.06 -0.57
N GLY A 17 -4.21 -7.38 0.51
CA GLY A 17 -3.32 -6.97 1.60
C GLY A 17 -2.82 -8.14 2.45
N SER A 18 -2.33 -7.83 3.66
CA SER A 18 -1.74 -8.84 4.57
C SER A 18 -2.66 -10.00 4.96
N GLY A 19 -3.99 -9.85 4.78
CA GLY A 19 -4.94 -10.94 4.95
C GLY A 19 -4.73 -12.12 3.98
N MET A 20 -4.02 -11.91 2.86
CA MET A 20 -3.68 -12.96 1.90
C MET A 20 -2.82 -14.08 2.47
N ASN A 21 -2.11 -13.85 3.58
CA ASN A 21 -1.31 -14.89 4.24
C ASN A 21 -2.16 -16.10 4.65
N TYR A 22 -3.45 -15.92 4.93
CA TYR A 22 -4.36 -17.02 5.24
C TYR A 22 -4.86 -17.75 3.99
N VAL A 23 -4.95 -17.05 2.85
CA VAL A 23 -5.40 -17.64 1.58
C VAL A 23 -4.38 -18.66 1.06
N GLY A 24 -3.08 -18.36 1.20
CA GLY A 24 -2.01 -19.32 0.90
C GLY A 24 -2.18 -20.62 1.69
N THR A 25 -2.38 -20.53 3.01
CA THR A 25 -2.64 -21.71 3.85
C THR A 25 -3.92 -22.46 3.46
N ILE A 26 -4.98 -21.76 3.05
CA ILE A 26 -6.22 -22.40 2.57
C ILE A 26 -5.97 -23.20 1.29
N LEU A 27 -5.22 -22.65 0.33
CA LEU A 27 -4.87 -23.34 -0.92
C LEU A 27 -3.99 -24.57 -0.66
N GLU A 28 -2.99 -24.45 0.23
CA GLU A 28 -2.12 -25.56 0.62
C GLU A 28 -2.90 -26.71 1.25
N THR A 29 -3.87 -26.39 2.11
CA THR A 29 -4.68 -27.40 2.82
C THR A 29 -5.86 -27.92 1.99
N ASN A 30 -6.29 -27.19 0.96
CA ASN A 30 -7.42 -27.54 0.10
C ASN A 30 -7.07 -27.33 -1.39
N PRO A 31 -6.21 -28.16 -1.99
CA PRO A 31 -5.67 -27.93 -3.34
C PRO A 31 -6.71 -27.98 -4.47
N GLY A 32 -7.94 -28.42 -4.18
CA GLY A 32 -9.05 -28.43 -5.14
C GLY A 32 -9.95 -27.19 -5.08
N PHE A 33 -9.74 -26.28 -4.12
CA PHE A 33 -10.60 -25.10 -3.97
C PHE A 33 -10.40 -24.14 -5.15
N LYS A 34 -11.51 -23.63 -5.68
CA LYS A 34 -11.50 -22.48 -6.57
C LYS A 34 -11.77 -21.22 -5.78
N ILE A 35 -10.83 -20.27 -5.87
CA ILE A 35 -10.84 -19.04 -5.10
C ILE A 35 -10.94 -17.84 -6.06
N ALA A 36 -11.88 -16.95 -5.82
CA ALA A 36 -11.88 -15.63 -6.44
C ALA A 36 -11.13 -14.66 -5.53
N VAL A 37 -10.09 -14.01 -6.05
CA VAL A 37 -9.40 -12.92 -5.35
C VAL A 37 -9.72 -11.63 -6.09
N ILE A 38 -10.30 -10.66 -5.39
CA ILE A 38 -10.72 -9.39 -5.97
C ILE A 38 -9.99 -8.26 -5.28
N ASP A 39 -9.34 -7.39 -6.04
CA ASP A 39 -8.81 -6.12 -5.54
C ASP A 39 -9.05 -5.04 -6.57
N LYS A 40 -9.37 -3.82 -6.12
CA LYS A 40 -9.57 -2.66 -7.00
C LYS A 40 -8.30 -1.82 -7.14
N ASP A 41 -7.33 -2.03 -6.24
CA ASP A 41 -6.05 -1.35 -6.22
C ASP A 41 -4.92 -2.30 -6.67
N GLU A 42 -3.70 -1.78 -6.80
CA GLU A 42 -2.50 -2.60 -7.01
C GLU A 42 -2.36 -3.68 -5.92
N PRO A 43 -1.95 -4.91 -6.30
CA PRO A 43 -1.90 -6.01 -5.35
C PRO A 43 -0.83 -5.85 -4.26
N GLY A 44 -1.09 -6.45 -3.09
CA GLY A 44 -0.23 -6.36 -1.89
C GLY A 44 -0.75 -5.39 -0.82
N GLY A 45 -1.83 -4.67 -1.13
CA GLY A 45 -2.55 -3.81 -0.21
C GLY A 45 -1.73 -2.66 0.38
N ILE A 46 -2.24 -2.05 1.46
CA ILE A 46 -1.68 -0.80 2.01
C ILE A 46 -0.23 -0.96 2.45
N CYS A 47 0.11 -2.05 3.14
CA CYS A 47 1.45 -2.24 3.72
C CYS A 47 2.56 -2.11 2.66
N LEU A 48 2.40 -2.80 1.53
CA LEU A 48 3.35 -2.79 0.43
C LEU A 48 3.27 -1.51 -0.39
N THR A 49 2.07 -1.11 -0.80
CA THR A 49 1.90 -0.08 -1.84
C THR A 49 2.09 1.34 -1.31
N ARG A 50 1.63 1.62 -0.09
CA ARG A 50 1.55 2.99 0.45
C ARG A 50 1.64 3.11 1.97
N GLY A 51 2.24 2.12 2.62
CA GLY A 51 2.27 1.99 4.07
C GLY A 51 3.66 1.72 4.62
N CYS A 52 3.79 0.62 5.35
CA CYS A 52 4.99 0.30 6.11
C CYS A 52 6.23 0.15 5.23
N ILE A 53 6.14 -0.58 4.11
CA ILE A 53 7.30 -0.86 3.25
C ILE A 53 7.88 0.44 2.68
N PRO A 54 7.12 1.29 1.96
CA PRO A 54 7.63 2.57 1.48
C PRO A 54 8.13 3.45 2.62
N SER A 55 7.40 3.54 3.74
CA SER A 55 7.83 4.44 4.83
C SER A 55 9.18 4.02 5.41
N LYS A 56 9.48 2.71 5.49
CA LYS A 56 10.76 2.22 6.01
C LYS A 56 11.89 2.37 4.99
N LEU A 57 11.60 2.23 3.70
CA LEU A 57 12.55 2.53 2.62
C LEU A 57 12.99 4.01 2.63
N LEU A 58 12.12 4.92 3.09
CA LEU A 58 12.41 6.35 3.23
C LEU A 58 13.03 6.72 4.59
N LEU A 59 12.60 6.08 5.69
CA LEU A 59 13.14 6.35 7.03
C LEU A 59 14.62 5.97 7.15
N TYR A 60 15.05 4.89 6.49
CA TYR A 60 16.44 4.44 6.59
C TYR A 60 17.46 5.50 6.09
N PRO A 61 17.34 6.05 4.87
CA PRO A 61 18.27 7.09 4.45
C PRO A 61 18.12 8.40 5.25
N ALA A 62 16.94 8.71 5.82
CA ALA A 62 16.81 9.81 6.78
C ALA A 62 17.65 9.57 8.06
N GLU A 63 17.70 8.32 8.55
CA GLU A 63 18.54 7.95 9.69
C GLU A 63 20.03 8.02 9.38
N LEU A 64 20.44 7.69 8.15
CA LEU A 64 21.83 7.84 7.72
C LEU A 64 22.26 9.31 7.72
N ILE A 65 21.41 10.22 7.23
CA ILE A 65 21.68 11.66 7.26
C ILE A 65 21.84 12.16 8.68
N ARG A 66 20.94 11.74 9.58
CA ARG A 66 21.04 12.08 11.01
C ARG A 66 22.34 11.55 11.63
N THR A 67 22.71 10.32 11.30
CA THR A 67 23.95 9.70 11.78
C THR A 67 25.17 10.48 11.31
N ILE A 68 25.25 10.83 10.02
CA ILE A 68 26.31 11.68 9.46
C ILE A 68 26.34 13.03 10.17
N GLY A 69 25.20 13.70 10.34
CA GLY A 69 25.10 14.99 11.01
C GLY A 69 25.49 14.98 12.49
N THR A 70 25.57 13.80 13.12
CA THR A 70 26.00 13.65 14.52
C THR A 70 27.39 13.01 14.67
N ALA A 71 28.07 12.69 13.57
CA ALA A 71 29.36 12.01 13.55
C ALA A 71 30.46 12.77 14.32
N GLY A 72 30.39 14.11 14.34
CA GLY A 72 31.33 14.95 15.10
C GLY A 72 31.36 14.65 16.61
N LYS A 73 30.28 14.11 17.19
CA LYS A 73 30.25 13.66 18.60
C LYS A 73 31.22 12.51 18.88
N PHE A 74 31.64 11.82 17.84
CA PHE A 74 32.58 10.70 17.88
C PHE A 74 33.97 11.08 17.33
N GLY A 75 34.23 12.38 17.13
CA GLY A 75 35.50 12.87 16.59
C GLY A 75 35.69 12.62 15.09
N ILE A 76 34.61 12.34 14.36
CA ILE A 76 34.63 12.13 12.91
C ILE A 76 34.23 13.44 12.22
N ASP A 77 35.13 13.98 11.40
CA ASP A 77 34.86 15.14 10.55
C ASP A 77 34.34 14.67 9.19
N VAL A 78 33.09 15.02 8.86
CA VAL A 78 32.41 14.60 7.65
C VAL A 78 31.43 15.67 7.19
N GLU A 79 31.38 15.90 5.88
CA GLU A 79 30.50 16.86 5.24
C GLU A 79 29.52 16.15 4.29
N LEU A 80 28.21 16.36 4.49
CA LEU A 80 27.18 15.88 3.59
C LEU A 80 26.93 16.90 2.47
N LYS A 81 27.42 16.62 1.26
CA LYS A 81 27.41 17.57 0.14
C LYS A 81 26.09 17.67 -0.62
N ASN A 82 25.36 16.55 -0.75
CA ASN A 82 24.12 16.50 -1.49
C ASN A 82 23.24 15.36 -0.98
N VAL A 83 21.93 15.54 -1.11
CA VAL A 83 20.98 14.44 -0.97
C VAL A 83 20.05 14.38 -2.17
N ASP A 84 20.17 13.29 -2.93
CA ASP A 84 19.34 13.08 -4.11
C ASP A 84 17.98 12.49 -3.73
N PHE A 85 17.05 13.39 -3.41
CA PHE A 85 15.68 13.04 -3.06
C PHE A 85 14.99 12.23 -4.16
N ASN A 86 15.21 12.57 -5.43
CA ASN A 86 14.57 11.89 -6.56
C ASN A 86 15.05 10.44 -6.63
N TYR A 87 16.36 10.22 -6.56
CA TYR A 87 16.92 8.87 -6.54
C TYR A 87 16.36 8.02 -5.39
N ILE A 88 16.18 8.60 -4.20
CA ILE A 88 15.62 7.88 -3.04
C ILE A 88 14.15 7.50 -3.26
N MET A 89 13.35 8.43 -3.76
CA MET A 89 11.95 8.17 -4.09
C MET A 89 11.83 7.13 -5.21
N ASP A 90 12.65 7.22 -6.24
CA ASP A 90 12.63 6.31 -7.38
C ASP A 90 13.12 4.91 -6.99
N ARG A 91 14.15 4.80 -6.14
CA ARG A 91 14.56 3.53 -5.54
C ARG A 91 13.41 2.89 -4.76
N MET A 92 12.72 3.67 -3.93
CA MET A 92 11.57 3.18 -3.16
C MET A 92 10.46 2.66 -4.09
N ARG A 93 10.13 3.42 -5.15
CA ARG A 93 9.11 3.05 -6.13
C ARG A 93 9.48 1.80 -6.93
N SER A 94 10.74 1.67 -7.35
CA SER A 94 11.24 0.50 -8.10
C SER A 94 11.02 -0.77 -7.28
N ILE A 95 11.49 -0.80 -6.03
CA ILE A 95 11.36 -1.95 -5.13
C ILE A 95 9.89 -2.34 -4.97
N ILE A 96 9.01 -1.36 -4.71
CA ILE A 96 7.58 -1.62 -4.55
C ILE A 96 6.95 -2.14 -5.85
N SER A 97 7.32 -1.58 -7.00
CA SER A 97 6.78 -2.01 -8.30
C SER A 97 7.16 -3.45 -8.64
N GLU A 98 8.38 -3.87 -8.29
CA GLU A 98 8.86 -5.25 -8.48
C GLU A 98 8.04 -6.23 -7.63
N ASP A 99 7.81 -5.90 -6.36
CA ASP A 99 7.01 -6.71 -5.45
C ASP A 99 5.53 -6.78 -5.88
N ILE A 100 4.94 -5.66 -6.33
CA ILE A 100 3.57 -5.61 -6.86
C ILE A 100 3.45 -6.56 -8.06
N GLU A 101 4.38 -6.48 -9.01
CA GLU A 101 4.33 -7.33 -10.21
C GLU A 101 4.53 -8.80 -9.86
N SER A 102 5.43 -9.11 -8.91
CA SER A 102 5.60 -10.48 -8.40
C SER A 102 4.31 -11.05 -7.83
N ILE A 103 3.59 -10.28 -7.00
CA ILE A 103 2.29 -10.70 -6.45
C ILE A 103 1.25 -10.84 -7.55
N ARG A 104 1.19 -9.90 -8.50
CA ARG A 104 0.27 -9.94 -9.64
C ARG A 104 0.45 -11.22 -10.47
N ILE A 105 1.70 -11.57 -10.77
CA ILE A 105 2.05 -12.80 -11.48
C ILE A 105 1.64 -14.02 -10.65
N GLY A 106 1.95 -14.05 -9.35
CA GLY A 106 1.56 -15.15 -8.46
C GLY A 106 0.05 -15.39 -8.45
N LEU A 107 -0.74 -14.32 -8.32
CA LEU A 107 -2.21 -14.40 -8.33
C LEU A 107 -2.78 -14.82 -9.69
N SER A 108 -2.18 -14.35 -10.79
CA SER A 108 -2.70 -14.58 -12.14
C SER A 108 -2.25 -15.90 -12.77
N SER A 109 -1.20 -16.53 -12.23
CA SER A 109 -0.65 -17.79 -12.76
C SER A 109 -1.10 -19.03 -11.98
N ASP A 110 -1.67 -18.86 -10.78
CA ASP A 110 -2.17 -19.98 -9.99
C ASP A 110 -3.46 -20.57 -10.64
N PRO A 111 -3.49 -21.88 -10.96
CA PRO A 111 -4.64 -22.49 -11.64
C PRO A 111 -5.92 -22.56 -10.78
N ASN A 112 -5.82 -22.30 -9.47
CA ASN A 112 -6.92 -22.34 -8.51
C ASN A 112 -7.42 -20.94 -8.12
N ILE A 113 -6.74 -19.89 -8.57
CA ILE A 113 -7.13 -18.50 -8.32
C ILE A 113 -7.65 -17.88 -9.61
N ASP A 114 -8.84 -17.28 -9.53
CA ASP A 114 -9.25 -16.27 -10.49
C ASP A 114 -9.03 -14.90 -9.86
N TYR A 115 -8.04 -14.15 -10.36
CA TYR A 115 -7.74 -12.80 -9.90
C TYR A 115 -8.51 -11.76 -10.72
N TYR A 116 -9.28 -10.93 -10.02
CA TYR A 116 -10.08 -9.85 -10.58
C TYR A 116 -9.54 -8.51 -10.08
N HIS A 117 -8.99 -7.70 -11.00
CA HIS A 117 -8.62 -6.32 -10.71
C HIS A 117 -9.84 -5.40 -10.90
N ASP A 118 -10.78 -5.42 -9.96
CA ASP A 118 -12.07 -4.73 -10.04
C ASP A 118 -12.67 -4.45 -8.64
N ILE A 119 -13.75 -3.68 -8.59
CA ILE A 119 -14.54 -3.45 -7.38
C ILE A 119 -15.55 -4.59 -7.21
N ALA A 120 -15.65 -5.10 -5.97
CA ALA A 120 -16.66 -6.06 -5.58
C ALA A 120 -17.77 -5.41 -4.75
N GLU A 121 -19.03 -5.66 -5.10
CA GLU A 121 -20.20 -5.14 -4.39
C GLU A 121 -21.18 -6.26 -4.06
N PHE A 122 -21.67 -6.32 -2.82
CA PHE A 122 -22.74 -7.25 -2.46
C PHE A 122 -24.05 -6.86 -3.16
N VAL A 123 -24.63 -7.79 -3.90
CA VAL A 123 -25.94 -7.63 -4.55
C VAL A 123 -27.03 -8.47 -3.89
N SER A 124 -26.64 -9.48 -3.11
CA SER A 124 -27.50 -10.26 -2.23
C SER A 124 -26.62 -11.00 -1.20
N PRO A 125 -27.19 -11.71 -0.21
CA PRO A 125 -26.39 -12.55 0.68
C PRO A 125 -25.52 -13.52 -0.12
N TYR A 126 -24.23 -13.57 0.19
CA TYR A 126 -23.25 -14.48 -0.43
C TYR A 126 -23.03 -14.29 -1.94
N THR A 127 -23.53 -13.21 -2.54
CA THR A 127 -23.43 -12.96 -3.98
C THR A 127 -22.92 -11.55 -4.23
N MET A 128 -21.93 -11.44 -5.10
CA MET A 128 -21.24 -10.19 -5.40
C MET A 128 -21.20 -9.91 -6.89
N LYS A 129 -21.32 -8.65 -7.26
CA LYS A 129 -20.99 -8.17 -8.60
C LYS A 129 -19.52 -7.77 -8.63
N VAL A 130 -18.81 -8.19 -9.66
CA VAL A 130 -17.39 -7.87 -9.92
C VAL A 130 -17.25 -7.54 -11.40
N GLY A 131 -17.11 -6.25 -11.72
CA GLY A 131 -17.21 -5.76 -13.09
C GLY A 131 -18.55 -6.13 -13.75
N ALA A 132 -18.50 -6.89 -14.84
CA ALA A 132 -19.67 -7.41 -15.54
C ALA A 132 -20.16 -8.78 -15.02
N MET A 133 -19.41 -9.43 -14.12
CA MET A 133 -19.72 -10.77 -13.62
C MET A 133 -20.50 -10.72 -12.32
N THR A 134 -21.29 -11.77 -12.09
CA THR A 134 -21.88 -12.06 -10.78
C THR A 134 -21.26 -13.35 -10.26
N ILE A 135 -20.71 -13.29 -9.04
CA ILE A 135 -20.02 -14.42 -8.40
C ILE A 135 -20.68 -14.76 -7.06
N THR A 136 -20.58 -16.02 -6.60
CA THR A 136 -21.13 -16.44 -5.30
C THR A 136 -20.23 -17.42 -4.57
N SER A 137 -20.21 -17.33 -3.24
CA SER A 137 -19.59 -18.32 -2.37
C SER A 137 -20.23 -18.30 -0.98
N LYS A 138 -20.30 -19.47 -0.33
CA LYS A 138 -20.70 -19.59 1.07
C LYS A 138 -19.65 -19.03 2.03
N MET A 139 -18.39 -18.91 1.60
CA MET A 139 -17.29 -18.35 2.37
C MET A 139 -16.78 -17.10 1.68
N ILE A 140 -16.82 -15.98 2.40
CA ILE A 140 -16.35 -14.68 1.91
C ILE A 140 -15.42 -14.09 2.96
N PHE A 141 -14.19 -13.80 2.56
CA PHE A 141 -13.19 -13.16 3.40
C PHE A 141 -13.02 -11.69 3.00
N LEU A 142 -13.40 -10.80 3.92
CA LEU A 142 -13.30 -9.36 3.75
C LEU A 142 -11.95 -8.86 4.29
N CYS A 143 -11.01 -8.60 3.39
CA CYS A 143 -9.66 -8.09 3.66
C CYS A 143 -9.49 -6.65 3.12
N THR A 144 -10.53 -5.82 3.23
CA THR A 144 -10.65 -4.53 2.53
C THR A 144 -9.75 -3.40 3.08
N GLY A 145 -9.01 -3.64 4.16
CA GLY A 145 -8.12 -2.65 4.76
C GLY A 145 -8.85 -1.43 5.35
N SER A 146 -8.19 -0.27 5.29
CA SER A 146 -8.67 1.00 5.84
C SER A 146 -8.48 2.14 4.83
N LYS A 147 -9.05 3.32 5.15
CA LYS A 147 -8.87 4.54 4.36
C LYS A 147 -8.58 5.73 5.27
N THR A 148 -7.85 6.72 4.76
CA THR A 148 -7.56 7.95 5.50
C THR A 148 -8.83 8.78 5.71
N ILE A 149 -8.94 9.41 6.88
CA ILE A 149 -9.97 10.39 7.18
C ILE A 149 -9.34 11.78 7.11
N ILE A 150 -10.00 12.71 6.43
CA ILE A 150 -9.56 14.10 6.35
C ILE A 150 -10.24 14.89 7.48
N PRO A 151 -9.48 15.57 8.37
CA PRO A 151 -10.06 16.34 9.45
C PRO A 151 -10.75 17.60 8.91
N GLN A 152 -11.86 17.99 9.54
CA GLN A 152 -12.58 19.22 9.19
C GLN A 152 -11.85 20.45 9.75
N VAL A 153 -10.84 20.92 9.03
CA VAL A 153 -10.07 22.13 9.35
C VAL A 153 -10.36 23.19 8.30
N LYS A 154 -10.79 24.38 8.73
CA LYS A 154 -11.08 25.50 7.83
C LYS A 154 -9.83 25.87 7.03
N GLY A 155 -9.96 25.96 5.70
CA GLY A 155 -8.86 26.34 4.81
C GLY A 155 -7.97 25.17 4.37
N LEU A 156 -8.20 23.94 4.86
CA LEU A 156 -7.32 22.80 4.59
C LEU A 156 -7.41 22.33 3.14
N GLU A 157 -8.62 22.24 2.57
CA GLU A 157 -8.80 21.87 1.17
C GLU A 157 -8.20 22.92 0.24
N GLU A 158 -8.43 24.20 0.53
CA GLU A 158 -7.93 25.32 -0.28
C GLU A 158 -6.41 25.45 -0.23
N ALA A 159 -5.77 25.10 0.89
CA ALA A 159 -4.32 25.08 1.03
C ALA A 159 -3.66 23.94 0.23
N GLY A 160 -4.42 22.90 -0.09
CA GLY A 160 -3.89 21.63 -0.58
C GLY A 160 -3.21 20.83 0.55
N TYR A 161 -3.36 19.51 0.50
CA TYR A 161 -2.74 18.61 1.48
C TYR A 161 -2.30 17.31 0.84
N LEU A 162 -1.35 16.66 1.52
CA LEU A 162 -0.97 15.28 1.25
C LEU A 162 -1.52 14.39 2.36
N THR A 163 -1.80 13.14 2.03
CA THR A 163 -2.16 12.10 2.99
C THR A 163 -1.05 11.06 3.04
N SER A 164 -1.18 10.06 3.92
CA SER A 164 -0.33 8.87 3.86
C SER A 164 -0.38 8.15 2.51
N ASP A 165 -1.48 8.30 1.77
CA ASP A 165 -1.65 7.69 0.46
C ASP A 165 -0.88 8.47 -0.63
N THR A 166 -0.83 9.80 -0.55
CA THR A 166 -0.29 10.65 -1.63
C THR A 166 1.12 11.19 -1.37
N VAL A 167 1.60 11.19 -0.13
CA VAL A 167 2.93 11.73 0.21
C VAL A 167 4.08 10.97 -0.48
N LEU A 168 3.89 9.70 -0.82
CA LEU A 168 4.89 8.86 -1.49
C LEU A 168 5.01 9.17 -3.00
N GLU A 169 4.09 9.97 -3.55
CA GLU A 169 4.10 10.42 -4.94
C GLU A 169 4.88 11.72 -5.12
N MET A 170 5.38 12.32 -4.03
CA MET A 170 6.19 13.54 -4.10
C MET A 170 7.41 13.36 -5.01
N THR A 171 7.59 14.28 -5.94
CA THR A 171 8.76 14.35 -6.85
C THR A 171 9.71 15.47 -6.49
N LYS A 172 9.36 16.28 -5.48
CA LYS A 172 10.20 17.36 -4.97
C LYS A 172 10.05 17.44 -3.47
N LEU A 173 11.19 17.60 -2.80
CA LEU A 173 11.21 17.90 -1.38
C LEU A 173 10.73 19.34 -1.14
N SER A 174 9.81 19.51 -0.20
CA SER A 174 9.38 20.84 0.23
C SER A 174 10.37 21.43 1.24
N ALA A 175 10.62 22.74 1.16
CA ALA A 175 11.50 23.44 2.12
C ALA A 175 10.98 23.37 3.58
N SER A 176 9.66 23.25 3.73
CA SER A 176 8.98 23.07 5.01
C SER A 176 7.73 22.22 4.83
N ILE A 177 7.39 21.43 5.85
CA ILE A 177 6.15 20.64 5.90
C ILE A 177 5.45 20.88 7.24
N ALA A 178 4.11 20.94 7.22
CA ALA A 178 3.29 20.90 8.42
C ALA A 178 2.58 19.53 8.46
N ILE A 179 2.63 18.87 9.62
CA ILE A 179 2.00 17.56 9.82
C ILE A 179 0.81 17.72 10.76
N ILE A 180 -0.38 17.38 10.27
CA ILE A 180 -1.61 17.41 11.04
C ILE A 180 -1.93 15.98 11.50
N GLY A 181 -1.53 15.66 12.72
CA GLY A 181 -1.75 14.35 13.34
C GLY A 181 -0.71 14.06 14.42
N GLY A 182 -1.09 13.33 15.46
CA GLY A 182 -0.22 12.96 16.59
C GLY A 182 0.09 11.47 16.70
N GLY A 183 -0.24 10.69 15.66
CA GLY A 183 -0.03 9.24 15.64
C GLY A 183 1.36 8.83 15.16
N TYR A 184 1.62 7.51 15.14
CA TYR A 184 2.91 6.96 14.71
C TYR A 184 3.25 7.31 13.26
N ILE A 185 2.27 7.36 12.35
CA ILE A 185 2.46 7.78 10.95
C ILE A 185 3.00 9.21 10.89
N ALA A 186 2.45 10.12 11.71
CA ALA A 186 2.90 11.50 11.78
C ALA A 186 4.33 11.59 12.34
N ALA A 187 4.67 10.79 13.35
CA ALA A 187 6.02 10.74 13.89
C ALA A 187 7.05 10.23 12.86
N GLU A 188 6.70 9.19 12.08
CA GLU A 188 7.55 8.67 11.01
C GLU A 188 7.81 9.73 9.93
N TYR A 189 6.76 10.35 9.39
CA TYR A 189 6.93 11.41 8.38
C TYR A 189 7.61 12.67 8.94
N GLY A 190 7.44 12.94 10.23
CA GLY A 190 8.16 13.99 10.94
C GLY A 190 9.65 13.73 11.08
N HIS A 191 10.07 12.46 11.19
CA HIS A 191 11.50 12.09 11.16
C HIS A 191 12.08 12.20 9.75
N PHE A 192 11.28 11.83 8.74
CA PHE A 192 11.63 11.93 7.34
C PHE A 192 11.92 13.38 6.93
N SER A 193 10.93 14.27 6.91
CA SER A 193 11.03 15.54 6.15
C SER A 193 12.12 16.55 6.55
N PRO A 194 12.46 16.78 7.84
CA PRO A 194 13.38 17.86 8.22
C PRO A 194 14.86 17.60 7.92
N GLN A 195 15.24 16.32 7.73
CA GLN A 195 16.65 15.91 7.60
C GLN A 195 17.22 16.20 6.20
N TRP A 196 16.36 16.28 5.19
CA TRP A 196 16.77 16.30 3.78
C TRP A 196 17.10 17.70 3.25
N VAL A 197 16.75 18.76 3.99
CA VAL A 197 17.12 20.13 3.65
C VAL A 197 18.51 20.40 4.22
N LEU A 198 19.53 20.39 3.37
CA LEU A 198 20.87 20.84 3.74
C LEU A 198 20.77 22.33 4.12
N LYS A 199 21.25 22.68 5.32
CA LYS A 199 21.39 24.06 5.77
C LYS A 199 22.72 24.64 5.33
#